data_AF-A0A1I4QLR7-F1
#
_entry.id   AF-A0A1I4QLR7-F1
#
_cell.length_a   1.000
_cell.length_b   1.000
_cell.length_c   1.000
_cell.angle_alpha   90.00
_cell.angle_beta   90.00
_cell.angle_gamma   90.00
#
_symmetry.space_group_name_H-M   'P 1'
#
loop_
_entity.id
_entity.type
_entity.pdbx_description
1 polymer ?
#
loop_
_entity_poly.entity_id
_entity_poly.type
_entity_poly.pdbx_seq_one_letter_code
_entity_poly.pdbx_strand_id
1 'polypeptide(L)'
;MSVNASDRFAPVYAYLKGETAENVCLRYGIGRKELERRIGEYQHLARRAAAMESLPGEKISRNDPCPCGSGKKYKKCCMPLHEEIRKTLPRDRWLKQEEKARKKKFLEKEVQRGFDLLLSMDFGKAERLATKLLTEFPEDDRLHDILMTVFMVRQRYDDALVIARKRWQVALEERDYYQEHGQHKRDRDDTVVHFYSPSTWLEKFWIAQRAGSYSKEFPEGNHPVLKRLSAELMTANDVKRFPQRDQEGYRVRREALDSVIEQIKSYGEDAYPYVLPLAYYFSWASLFVPEVIAAPGTERSLRLLAELSMFRFPFFAQMCLKHLEEAGERSVPIIRQVIESHKAFDELKVGLILVLGNIVCDESFSILVELTEHENPYVVNWVAQALGKHQNPAALPYLEKARERLGELSKIAGAIRELVETR
;
A
#
# COMPACT_ATOMS: atom_id res chain seq x y z
N MET A 1 26.48 -5.51 -20.11
CA MET A 1 25.14 -6.11 -20.36
C MET A 1 24.51 -5.34 -21.52
N SER A 2 24.36 -5.96 -22.69
CA SER A 2 23.75 -5.29 -23.85
C SER A 2 22.27 -5.05 -23.57
N VAL A 3 21.91 -3.79 -23.35
CA VAL A 3 20.52 -3.38 -23.20
C VAL A 3 19.80 -3.71 -24.50
N ASN A 4 18.72 -4.47 -24.41
CA ASN A 4 17.94 -4.91 -25.55
C ASN A 4 17.45 -3.68 -26.33
N ALA A 5 18.06 -3.38 -27.47
CA ALA A 5 17.75 -2.22 -28.32
C ALA A 5 16.38 -2.34 -29.02
N SER A 6 15.58 -3.36 -28.67
CA SER A 6 14.31 -3.69 -29.29
C SER A 6 13.12 -2.87 -28.79
N ASP A 7 13.21 -2.24 -27.61
CA ASP A 7 12.14 -1.37 -27.10
C ASP A 7 12.37 0.09 -27.51
N ARG A 8 11.54 0.53 -28.47
CA ARG A 8 11.52 1.89 -29.03
C ARG A 8 11.44 2.97 -27.94
N PHE A 9 10.71 2.74 -26.85
CA PHE A 9 10.44 3.74 -25.81
C PHE A 9 11.28 3.58 -24.54
N ALA A 10 12.14 2.56 -24.44
CA ALA A 10 13.05 2.41 -23.30
C ALA A 10 13.86 3.68 -22.94
N PRO A 11 14.39 4.46 -23.91
CA PRO A 11 15.06 5.72 -23.60
C PRO A 11 14.10 6.77 -23.01
N VAL A 12 12.84 6.79 -23.44
CA VAL A 12 11.82 7.71 -22.92
C VAL A 12 11.47 7.36 -21.47
N TYR A 13 11.33 6.07 -21.15
CA TYR A 13 11.06 5.64 -19.78
C TYR A 13 12.20 5.97 -18.82
N ALA A 14 13.45 5.79 -19.25
CA ALA A 14 14.63 6.17 -18.47
C ALA A 14 14.64 7.68 -18.16
N TYR A 15 14.37 8.50 -19.18
CA TYR A 15 14.25 9.96 -19.01
C TYR A 15 13.10 10.34 -18.06
N LEU A 16 11.93 9.72 -18.20
CA LEU A 16 10.77 9.98 -17.34
C LEU A 16 10.98 9.51 -15.89
N LYS A 17 11.84 8.52 -15.67
CA LYS A 17 12.27 8.05 -14.33
C LYS A 17 13.30 8.98 -13.67
N GLY A 18 13.71 10.05 -14.35
CA GLY A 18 14.58 11.09 -13.80
C GLY A 18 16.04 11.00 -14.25
N GLU A 19 16.39 10.11 -15.19
CA GLU A 19 17.73 10.12 -15.80
C GLU A 19 17.92 11.38 -16.67
N THR A 20 19.13 11.95 -16.65
CA THR A 20 19.45 13.11 -17.51
C THR A 20 19.41 12.73 -18.98
N ALA A 21 19.08 13.67 -19.86
CA ALA A 21 19.01 13.42 -21.30
C ALA A 21 20.37 12.91 -21.84
N GLU A 22 21.47 13.43 -21.29
CA GLU A 22 22.83 13.04 -21.64
C GLU A 22 23.11 11.58 -21.27
N ASN A 23 22.74 11.13 -20.07
CA ASN A 23 22.95 9.76 -19.62
C ASN A 23 22.10 8.77 -20.40
N VAL A 24 20.85 9.13 -20.70
CA VAL A 24 19.96 8.32 -21.55
C VAL A 24 20.54 8.19 -22.96
N CYS A 25 21.00 9.29 -23.56
CA CYS A 25 21.59 9.27 -24.89
C CYS A 25 22.82 8.35 -24.95
N LEU A 26 23.70 8.45 -23.95
CA LEU A 26 24.90 7.60 -23.84
C LEU A 26 24.54 6.12 -23.67
N ARG A 27 23.61 5.82 -22.76
CA ARG A 27 23.20 4.45 -22.41
C ARG A 27 22.54 3.71 -23.58
N TYR A 28 21.70 4.41 -24.33
CA TYR A 28 20.93 3.82 -25.43
C TYR A 28 21.55 4.06 -26.81
N GLY A 29 22.71 4.72 -26.89
CA GLY A 29 23.40 5.01 -28.15
C GLY A 29 22.58 5.88 -29.10
N ILE A 30 21.78 6.80 -28.57
CA ILE A 30 20.91 7.70 -29.36
C ILE A 30 21.35 9.16 -29.22
N GLY A 31 21.08 9.97 -30.24
CA GLY A 31 21.29 11.42 -30.16
C GLY A 31 20.17 12.15 -29.42
N ARG A 32 20.46 13.34 -28.87
CA ARG A 32 19.49 14.19 -28.15
C ARG A 32 18.22 14.48 -28.96
N LYS A 33 18.37 14.80 -30.24
CA LYS A 33 17.23 15.03 -31.16
C LYS A 33 16.36 13.79 -31.34
N GLU A 34 16.95 12.60 -31.33
CA GLU A 34 16.22 11.34 -31.43
C GLU A 34 15.48 11.03 -30.13
N LEU A 35 16.08 11.30 -28.97
CA LEU A 35 15.40 11.22 -27.67
C LEU A 35 14.20 12.17 -27.61
N GLU A 36 14.37 13.44 -27.99
CA GLU A 36 13.29 14.44 -28.05
C GLU A 36 12.15 14.01 -28.99
N ARG A 37 12.49 13.46 -30.16
CA ARG A 37 11.51 12.92 -31.11
C ARG A 37 10.71 11.77 -30.49
N ARG A 38 11.38 10.81 -29.84
CA ARG A 38 10.72 9.67 -29.16
C ARG A 38 9.86 10.13 -27.99
N ILE A 39 10.28 11.13 -27.22
CA ILE A 39 9.46 11.77 -26.17
C ILE A 39 8.20 12.38 -26.78
N GLY A 40 8.33 13.12 -27.88
CA GLY A 40 7.19 13.70 -28.60
C GLY A 40 6.20 12.65 -29.12
N GLU A 41 6.71 11.55 -29.67
CA GLU A 41 5.91 10.40 -30.12
C GLU A 41 5.20 9.70 -28.96
N TYR A 42 5.92 9.45 -27.86
CA TYR A 42 5.35 8.86 -26.65
C TYR A 42 4.23 9.75 -26.08
N GLN A 43 4.46 11.05 -25.99
CA GLN A 43 3.43 12.01 -25.57
C GLN A 43 2.23 12.02 -26.53
N HIS A 44 2.46 11.91 -27.83
CA HIS A 44 1.38 11.84 -28.82
C HIS A 44 0.57 10.54 -28.69
N LEU A 45 1.23 9.39 -28.51
CA LEU A 45 0.58 8.10 -28.29
C LEU A 45 -0.21 8.09 -26.97
N ALA A 46 0.39 8.58 -25.89
CA ALA A 46 -0.27 8.73 -24.60
C ALA A 46 -1.49 9.66 -24.70
N ARG A 47 -1.37 10.78 -25.44
CA ARG A 47 -2.51 11.68 -25.74
C ARG A 47 -3.60 10.99 -26.55
N ARG A 48 -3.25 10.14 -27.51
CA ARG A 48 -4.20 9.39 -28.34
C ARG A 48 -4.91 8.29 -27.55
N ALA A 49 -4.19 7.61 -26.65
CA ALA A 49 -4.75 6.63 -25.73
C ALA A 49 -5.72 7.29 -24.74
N ALA A 50 -5.31 8.37 -24.06
CA ALA A 50 -6.17 9.15 -23.16
C ALA A 50 -7.38 9.76 -23.89
N ALA A 51 -7.18 10.18 -25.15
CA ALA A 51 -8.25 10.66 -26.00
C ALA A 51 -9.27 9.56 -26.30
N MET A 52 -8.80 8.34 -26.59
CA MET A 52 -9.69 7.20 -26.82
C MET A 52 -10.46 6.79 -25.57
N GLU A 53 -9.83 6.84 -24.40
CA GLU A 53 -10.44 6.47 -23.12
C GLU A 53 -11.57 7.42 -22.70
N SER A 54 -11.45 8.71 -23.06
CA SER A 54 -12.44 9.76 -22.73
C SER A 54 -13.53 9.96 -23.79
N LEU A 55 -13.58 9.12 -24.83
CA LEU A 55 -14.64 9.13 -25.85
C LEU A 55 -16.02 8.68 -25.36
N PRO A 56 -16.16 7.66 -24.49
CA PRO A 56 -17.48 7.20 -24.04
C PRO A 56 -17.99 8.06 -22.87
N GLY A 57 -18.85 9.03 -23.18
CA GLY A 57 -19.90 9.47 -22.24
C GLY A 57 -19.66 10.73 -21.39
N GLU A 58 -18.45 11.30 -21.28
CA GLU A 58 -18.27 12.59 -20.61
C GLU A 58 -18.28 13.76 -21.60
N LYS A 59 -19.23 14.68 -21.43
CA LYS A 59 -19.23 15.97 -22.13
C LYS A 59 -18.19 16.89 -21.49
N ILE A 60 -16.92 16.70 -21.84
CA ILE A 60 -15.84 17.63 -21.46
C ILE A 60 -16.13 19.00 -22.08
N SER A 61 -16.16 20.06 -21.28
CA SER A 61 -16.40 21.41 -21.82
C SER A 61 -15.22 21.85 -22.69
N ARG A 62 -15.51 22.59 -23.77
CA ARG A 62 -14.50 23.07 -24.74
C ARG A 62 -13.37 23.86 -24.09
N ASN A 63 -13.63 24.54 -22.98
CA ASN A 63 -12.67 25.40 -22.29
C ASN A 63 -12.00 24.74 -21.08
N ASP A 64 -12.43 23.53 -20.68
CA ASP A 64 -11.86 22.85 -19.51
C ASP A 64 -10.40 22.43 -19.76
N PRO A 65 -9.58 22.28 -18.71
CA PRO A 65 -8.28 21.63 -18.80
C PRO A 65 -8.43 20.25 -19.47
N CYS A 66 -7.55 19.98 -20.44
CA CYS A 66 -7.62 18.74 -21.19
C CYS A 66 -7.24 17.54 -20.30
N PRO A 67 -8.02 16.44 -20.29
CA PRO A 67 -7.82 15.29 -19.39
C PRO A 67 -6.52 14.50 -19.66
N CYS A 68 -5.84 14.77 -20.78
CA CYS A 68 -4.53 14.19 -21.08
C CYS A 68 -3.36 14.78 -20.26
N GLY A 69 -3.64 15.67 -19.31
CA GLY A 69 -2.62 16.26 -18.43
C GLY A 69 -1.74 17.34 -19.10
N SER A 70 -2.09 17.83 -20.29
CA SER A 70 -1.27 18.81 -21.02
C SER A 70 -1.35 20.24 -20.47
N GLY A 71 -2.27 20.54 -19.55
CA GLY A 71 -2.56 21.89 -19.06
C GLY A 71 -3.24 22.83 -20.08
N LYS A 72 -3.45 22.39 -21.34
CA LYS A 72 -4.13 23.18 -22.39
C LYS A 72 -5.65 23.06 -22.28
N LYS A 73 -6.38 24.05 -22.81
CA LYS A 73 -7.84 23.96 -23.00
C LYS A 73 -8.19 22.80 -23.95
N TYR A 74 -9.22 22.02 -23.63
CA TYR A 74 -9.63 20.83 -24.39
C TYR A 74 -9.81 21.10 -25.90
N LYS A 75 -10.46 22.21 -26.28
CA LYS A 75 -10.63 22.62 -27.68
C LYS A 75 -9.34 22.86 -28.47
N LYS A 76 -8.25 23.21 -27.76
CA LYS A 76 -6.93 23.47 -28.35
C LYS A 76 -5.98 22.28 -28.18
N CYS A 77 -6.47 21.15 -27.66
CA CYS A 77 -5.68 19.96 -27.36
C CYS A 77 -6.32 18.71 -27.95
N CYS A 78 -7.00 17.88 -27.16
CA CYS A 78 -7.49 16.59 -27.65
C CYS A 78 -8.82 16.67 -28.42
N MET A 79 -9.58 17.77 -28.37
CA MET A 79 -10.89 17.86 -29.05
C MET A 79 -10.84 17.57 -30.57
N PRO A 80 -9.92 18.16 -31.37
CA PRO A 80 -9.82 17.83 -32.80
C PRO A 80 -9.52 16.34 -33.04
N LEU A 81 -8.65 15.75 -32.21
CA LEU A 81 -8.33 14.32 -32.25
C LEU A 81 -9.54 13.46 -31.90
N HIS A 82 -10.36 13.85 -30.91
CA HIS A 82 -11.59 13.14 -30.55
C HIS A 82 -12.62 13.21 -31.70
N GLU A 83 -12.75 14.35 -32.37
CA GLU A 83 -13.63 14.51 -33.52
C GLU A 83 -13.17 13.65 -34.71
N GLU A 84 -11.87 13.56 -34.95
CA GLU A 84 -11.28 12.71 -35.99
C GLU A 84 -11.47 11.22 -35.67
N ILE A 85 -11.17 10.80 -34.45
CA ILE A 85 -11.41 9.42 -34.01
C ILE A 85 -12.89 9.09 -34.14
N ARG A 86 -13.81 10.00 -33.78
CA ARG A 86 -15.26 9.78 -33.93
C ARG A 86 -15.71 9.48 -35.35
N LYS A 87 -15.10 10.14 -36.34
CA LYS A 87 -15.44 9.94 -37.75
C LYS A 87 -14.84 8.66 -38.33
N THR A 88 -13.68 8.24 -37.82
CA THR A 88 -12.86 7.16 -38.40
C THR A 88 -13.05 5.81 -37.69
N LEU A 89 -13.53 5.78 -36.45
CA LEU A 89 -13.63 4.55 -35.67
C LEU A 89 -14.77 3.66 -36.22
N PRO A 90 -14.49 2.38 -36.54
CA PRO A 90 -15.51 1.44 -37.01
C PRO A 90 -16.67 1.28 -36.01
N ARG A 91 -17.89 1.10 -36.52
CA ARG A 91 -19.11 0.95 -35.69
C ARG A 91 -18.99 -0.18 -34.66
N ASP A 92 -18.35 -1.29 -35.02
CA ASP A 92 -18.18 -2.42 -34.09
C ASP A 92 -17.26 -2.07 -32.92
N ARG A 93 -16.24 -1.24 -33.13
CA ARG A 93 -15.39 -0.73 -32.05
C ARG A 93 -16.15 0.24 -31.15
N TRP A 94 -17.02 1.07 -31.72
CA TRP A 94 -17.92 1.94 -30.96
C TRP A 94 -18.82 1.14 -30.02
N LEU A 95 -19.50 0.12 -30.54
CA LEU A 95 -20.38 -0.74 -29.75
C LEU A 95 -19.63 -1.42 -28.60
N LYS A 96 -18.42 -1.94 -28.86
CA LYS A 96 -17.57 -2.53 -27.80
C LYS A 96 -17.19 -1.51 -26.73
N GLN A 97 -16.82 -0.29 -27.10
CA GLN A 97 -16.49 0.75 -26.13
C GLN A 97 -17.70 1.21 -25.31
N GLU A 98 -18.87 1.37 -25.94
CA GLU A 98 -20.12 1.69 -25.25
C GLU A 98 -20.52 0.58 -24.27
N GLU A 99 -20.39 -0.69 -24.67
CA GLU A 99 -20.65 -1.83 -23.80
C GLU A 99 -19.67 -1.88 -22.62
N LYS A 100 -18.36 -1.73 -22.87
CA LYS A 100 -17.33 -1.68 -21.82
C LYS A 100 -17.59 -0.54 -20.84
N ALA A 101 -17.94 0.65 -21.33
CA ALA A 101 -18.28 1.80 -20.48
C ALA A 101 -19.56 1.54 -19.66
N ARG A 102 -20.59 0.92 -20.24
CA ARG A 102 -21.81 0.52 -19.54
C ARG A 102 -21.51 -0.50 -18.44
N LYS A 103 -20.71 -1.53 -18.72
CA LYS A 103 -20.27 -2.53 -17.73
C LYS A 103 -19.46 -1.89 -16.61
N LYS A 104 -18.54 -0.98 -16.93
CA LYS A 104 -17.75 -0.23 -15.95
C LYS A 104 -18.64 0.56 -14.99
N LYS A 105 -19.58 1.34 -15.52
CA LYS A 105 -20.53 2.12 -14.70
C LYS A 105 -21.44 1.24 -13.84
N PHE A 106 -21.88 0.11 -14.38
CA PHE A 106 -22.65 -0.88 -13.62
C PHE A 106 -21.82 -1.43 -12.45
N LEU A 107 -20.60 -1.88 -12.74
CA LEU A 107 -19.71 -2.47 -11.75
C LEU A 107 -19.33 -1.46 -10.65
N GLU A 108 -19.04 -0.22 -11.00
CA GLU A 108 -18.76 0.85 -10.03
C GLU A 108 -19.92 1.04 -9.03
N LYS A 109 -21.17 1.04 -9.53
CA LYS A 109 -22.36 1.16 -8.68
C LYS A 109 -22.52 -0.05 -7.74
N GLU A 110 -22.32 -1.26 -8.25
CA GLU A 110 -22.46 -2.46 -7.42
C GLU A 110 -21.29 -2.64 -6.44
N VAL A 111 -20.07 -2.23 -6.80
CA VAL A 111 -18.93 -2.19 -5.88
C VAL A 111 -19.21 -1.20 -4.74
N GLN A 112 -19.70 0.00 -5.04
CA GLN A 112 -20.09 0.98 -4.01
C GLN A 112 -21.13 0.38 -3.06
N ARG A 113 -22.17 -0.25 -3.61
CA ARG A 113 -23.17 -0.98 -2.83
C ARG A 113 -22.55 -2.06 -1.95
N GLY A 114 -21.54 -2.78 -2.44
CA GLY A 114 -20.81 -3.79 -1.67
C GLY A 114 -20.10 -3.20 -0.45
N PHE A 115 -19.41 -2.07 -0.60
CA PHE A 115 -18.82 -1.35 0.53
C PHE A 115 -19.87 -0.78 1.49
N ASP A 116 -21.00 -0.27 0.98
CA ASP A 116 -22.12 0.19 1.83
C ASP A 116 -22.68 -0.95 2.70
N LEU A 117 -22.73 -2.18 2.15
CA LEU A 117 -23.13 -3.37 2.91
C LEU A 117 -22.11 -3.73 4.01
N LEU A 118 -20.81 -3.57 3.76
CA LEU A 118 -19.79 -3.74 4.80
C LEU A 118 -19.92 -2.70 5.91
N LEU A 119 -20.13 -1.42 5.54
CA LEU A 119 -20.33 -0.33 6.49
C LEU A 119 -21.58 -0.51 7.35
N SER A 120 -22.65 -1.06 6.76
CA SER A 120 -23.89 -1.41 7.48
C SER A 120 -23.84 -2.79 8.16
N MET A 121 -22.68 -3.45 8.14
CA MET A 121 -22.44 -4.77 8.76
C MET A 121 -23.33 -5.90 8.20
N ASP A 122 -23.91 -5.74 7.01
CA ASP A 122 -24.66 -6.79 6.32
C ASP A 122 -23.70 -7.68 5.51
N PHE A 123 -22.82 -8.39 6.24
CA PHE A 123 -21.78 -9.23 5.67
C PHE A 123 -22.34 -10.36 4.79
N GLY A 124 -23.57 -10.82 5.07
CA GLY A 124 -24.23 -11.86 4.29
C GLY A 124 -24.64 -11.39 2.89
N LYS A 125 -25.19 -10.17 2.77
CA LYS A 125 -25.47 -9.61 1.45
C LYS A 125 -24.19 -9.19 0.74
N ALA A 126 -23.20 -8.65 1.46
CA ALA A 126 -21.90 -8.29 0.87
C ALA A 126 -21.22 -9.51 0.21
N GLU A 127 -21.20 -10.65 0.91
CA GLU A 127 -20.63 -11.90 0.39
C GLU A 127 -21.34 -12.38 -0.87
N ARG A 128 -22.68 -12.45 -0.85
CA ARG A 128 -23.47 -12.90 -2.00
C ARG A 128 -23.30 -11.98 -3.20
N LEU A 129 -23.24 -10.66 -2.97
CA LEU A 129 -23.04 -9.68 -4.01
C LEU A 129 -21.67 -9.84 -4.67
N ALA A 130 -20.60 -9.85 -3.88
CA ALA A 130 -19.24 -9.93 -4.40
C ALA A 130 -18.97 -11.28 -5.08
N THR A 131 -19.39 -12.40 -4.48
CA THR A 131 -19.29 -13.74 -5.09
C THR A 131 -20.01 -13.81 -6.43
N LYS A 132 -21.23 -13.23 -6.52
CA LYS A 132 -21.98 -13.19 -7.79
C LYS A 132 -21.27 -12.32 -8.83
N LEU A 133 -20.76 -11.16 -8.46
CA LEU A 133 -20.10 -10.25 -9.42
C LEU A 133 -18.76 -10.81 -9.90
N LEU A 134 -18.05 -11.57 -9.07
CA LEU A 134 -16.78 -12.20 -9.44
C LEU A 134 -16.93 -13.30 -10.50
N THR A 135 -18.14 -13.80 -10.79
CA THR A 135 -18.34 -14.70 -11.93
C THR A 135 -18.25 -13.97 -13.27
N GLU A 136 -18.63 -12.69 -13.30
CA GLU A 136 -18.58 -11.83 -14.50
C GLU A 136 -17.32 -10.94 -14.54
N PHE A 137 -16.83 -10.52 -13.37
CA PHE A 137 -15.67 -9.62 -13.20
C PHE A 137 -14.58 -10.27 -12.32
N PRO A 138 -14.00 -11.41 -12.73
CA PRO A 138 -13.09 -12.21 -11.90
C PRO A 138 -11.74 -11.55 -11.59
N GLU A 139 -11.44 -10.40 -12.20
CA GLU A 139 -10.19 -9.68 -12.02
C GLU A 139 -10.34 -8.34 -11.27
N ASP A 140 -11.55 -8.01 -10.80
CA ASP A 140 -11.76 -6.77 -10.05
C ASP A 140 -11.33 -6.91 -8.59
N ASP A 141 -10.29 -6.19 -8.20
CA ASP A 141 -9.73 -6.25 -6.86
C ASP A 141 -10.66 -5.73 -5.76
N ARG A 142 -11.59 -4.82 -6.10
CA ARG A 142 -12.51 -4.25 -5.11
C ARG A 142 -13.52 -5.29 -4.65
N LEU A 143 -13.95 -6.17 -5.55
CA LEU A 143 -14.83 -7.30 -5.20
C LEU A 143 -14.10 -8.34 -4.33
N HIS A 144 -12.84 -8.63 -4.62
CA HIS A 144 -12.01 -9.49 -3.78
C HIS A 144 -11.78 -8.88 -2.39
N ASP A 145 -11.58 -7.56 -2.32
CA ASP A 145 -11.45 -6.82 -1.06
C ASP A 145 -12.71 -6.94 -0.20
N ILE A 146 -13.89 -6.81 -0.82
CA ILE A 146 -15.17 -7.01 -0.14
C ILE A 146 -15.27 -8.42 0.43
N LEU A 147 -14.97 -9.46 -0.37
CA LEU A 147 -14.99 -10.85 0.12
C LEU A 147 -13.96 -11.11 1.21
N MET A 148 -12.74 -10.64 1.04
CA MET A 148 -11.69 -10.78 2.04
C MET A 148 -12.13 -10.15 3.37
N THR A 149 -12.70 -8.95 3.33
CA THR A 149 -13.22 -8.27 4.53
C THR A 149 -14.31 -9.09 5.21
N VAL A 150 -15.27 -9.64 4.45
CA VAL A 150 -16.29 -10.55 4.99
C VAL A 150 -15.67 -11.76 5.68
N PHE A 151 -14.70 -12.40 5.04
CA PHE A 151 -14.06 -13.60 5.57
C PHE A 151 -13.30 -13.31 6.86
N MET A 152 -12.54 -12.23 6.87
CA MET A 152 -11.82 -11.80 8.07
C MET A 152 -12.81 -11.52 9.23
N VAL A 153 -13.94 -10.83 8.99
CA VAL A 153 -14.90 -10.50 10.07
C VAL A 153 -15.57 -11.75 10.60
N ARG A 154 -15.79 -12.74 9.75
CA ARG A 154 -16.35 -14.04 10.10
C ARG A 154 -15.30 -15.05 10.59
N GLN A 155 -14.08 -14.58 10.87
CA GLN A 155 -12.96 -15.40 11.33
C GLN A 155 -12.60 -16.57 10.39
N ARG A 156 -12.93 -16.44 9.10
CA ARG A 156 -12.54 -17.35 8.03
C ARG A 156 -11.17 -16.93 7.48
N TYR A 157 -10.17 -16.91 8.34
CA TYR A 157 -8.85 -16.35 8.03
C TYR A 157 -8.14 -17.10 6.90
N ASP A 158 -8.30 -18.42 6.81
CA ASP A 158 -7.70 -19.23 5.73
C ASP A 158 -8.26 -18.83 4.36
N ASP A 159 -9.57 -18.57 4.25
CA ASP A 159 -10.19 -18.11 3.01
C ASP A 159 -9.69 -16.70 2.62
N ALA A 160 -9.57 -15.80 3.61
CA ALA A 160 -9.02 -14.46 3.39
C ALA A 160 -7.55 -14.51 2.95
N LEU A 161 -6.76 -15.41 3.54
CA LEU A 161 -5.36 -15.64 3.19
C LEU A 161 -5.20 -16.10 1.75
N VAL A 162 -6.06 -17.02 1.30
CA VAL A 162 -6.07 -17.51 -0.09
C VAL A 162 -6.35 -16.37 -1.06
N ILE A 163 -7.35 -15.53 -0.79
CA ILE A 163 -7.64 -14.35 -1.62
C ILE A 163 -6.42 -13.43 -1.66
N ALA A 164 -5.92 -13.01 -0.50
CA ALA A 164 -4.86 -12.01 -0.42
C ALA A 164 -3.57 -12.48 -1.11
N ARG A 165 -3.18 -13.74 -0.90
CA ARG A 165 -2.00 -14.34 -1.56
C ARG A 165 -2.17 -14.39 -3.08
N LYS A 166 -3.33 -14.85 -3.56
CA LYS A 166 -3.60 -14.94 -5.00
C LYS A 166 -3.59 -13.56 -5.65
N ARG A 167 -4.26 -12.58 -5.04
CA ARG A 167 -4.34 -11.22 -5.60
C ARG A 167 -3.00 -10.47 -5.50
N TRP A 168 -2.19 -10.73 -4.48
CA TRP A 168 -0.81 -10.24 -4.41
C TRP A 168 0.04 -10.74 -5.59
N GLN A 169 -0.04 -12.04 -5.92
CA GLN A 169 0.64 -12.60 -7.09
C GLN A 169 0.17 -11.98 -8.40
N VAL A 170 -1.15 -11.81 -8.57
CA VAL A 170 -1.71 -11.12 -9.74
C VAL A 170 -1.21 -9.68 -9.84
N ALA A 171 -1.17 -8.95 -8.73
CA ALA A 171 -0.67 -7.57 -8.73
C ALA A 171 0.82 -7.48 -9.10
N LEU A 172 1.66 -8.43 -8.66
CA LEU A 172 3.06 -8.52 -9.08
C LEU A 172 3.17 -8.78 -10.59
N GLU A 173 2.41 -9.75 -11.11
CA GLU A 173 2.38 -10.03 -12.55
C GLU A 173 1.91 -8.82 -13.37
N GLU A 174 0.87 -8.12 -12.91
CA GLU A 174 0.35 -6.92 -13.60
C GLU A 174 1.39 -5.80 -13.59
N ARG A 175 2.08 -5.58 -12.46
CA ARG A 175 3.16 -4.59 -12.36
C ARG A 175 4.28 -4.92 -13.35
N ASP A 176 4.77 -6.15 -13.34
CA ASP A 176 5.92 -6.57 -14.14
C ASP A 176 5.57 -6.51 -15.64
N TYR A 177 4.38 -7.02 -16.01
CA TYR A 177 3.89 -6.94 -17.38
C TYR A 177 3.69 -5.49 -17.84
N TYR A 178 3.11 -4.63 -17.00
CA TYR A 178 2.91 -3.22 -17.32
C TYR A 178 4.24 -2.50 -17.52
N GLN A 179 5.26 -2.80 -16.71
CA GLN A 179 6.59 -2.21 -16.87
C GLN A 179 7.24 -2.58 -18.21
N GLU A 180 6.98 -3.78 -18.72
CA GLU A 180 7.52 -4.27 -19.99
C GLU A 180 6.69 -3.83 -21.21
N HIS A 181 5.36 -3.73 -21.08
CA HIS A 181 4.45 -3.58 -22.22
C HIS A 181 3.68 -2.25 -22.24
N GLY A 182 3.70 -1.48 -21.15
CA GLY A 182 2.99 -0.21 -21.01
C GLY A 182 1.46 -0.32 -20.92
N GLN A 183 0.94 -1.54 -20.73
CA GLN A 183 -0.49 -1.83 -20.59
C GLN A 183 -0.73 -2.99 -19.63
N HIS A 184 -1.93 -3.10 -19.06
CA HIS A 184 -2.30 -4.21 -18.17
C HIS A 184 -2.52 -5.51 -18.95
N LYS A 185 -2.02 -6.63 -18.42
CA LYS A 185 -2.10 -7.95 -19.08
C LYS A 185 -3.53 -8.44 -19.21
N ARG A 186 -4.35 -8.09 -18.22
CA ARG A 186 -5.73 -8.52 -18.06
C ARG A 186 -6.76 -7.46 -18.45
N ASP A 187 -6.34 -6.27 -18.86
CA ASP A 187 -7.24 -5.24 -19.42
C ASP A 187 -7.34 -5.40 -20.95
N ARG A 188 -8.29 -6.23 -21.39
CA ARG A 188 -8.61 -6.49 -22.80
C ARG A 188 -9.83 -5.69 -23.24
N ASP A 189 -10.09 -5.67 -24.55
CA ASP A 189 -11.20 -4.91 -25.17
C ASP A 189 -12.59 -5.28 -24.60
N ASP A 190 -12.76 -6.51 -24.10
CA ASP A 190 -14.02 -7.08 -23.61
C ASP A 190 -14.12 -7.16 -22.08
N THR A 191 -13.05 -6.81 -21.37
CA THR A 191 -12.98 -6.92 -19.90
C THR A 191 -13.06 -5.57 -19.22
N VAL A 192 -13.67 -5.54 -18.04
CA VAL A 192 -13.58 -4.42 -17.09
C VAL A 192 -12.79 -4.90 -15.89
N VAL A 193 -11.70 -4.22 -15.59
CA VAL A 193 -10.80 -4.61 -14.50
C VAL A 193 -10.46 -3.41 -13.63
N HIS A 194 -10.10 -3.69 -12.38
CA HIS A 194 -9.56 -2.72 -11.44
C HIS A 194 -8.51 -3.42 -10.61
N PHE A 195 -7.29 -2.90 -10.62
CA PHE A 195 -6.16 -3.46 -9.88
C PHE A 195 -5.72 -2.53 -8.76
N TYR A 196 -5.46 -3.11 -7.60
CA TYR A 196 -4.71 -2.49 -6.53
C TYR A 196 -3.21 -2.70 -6.75
N SER A 197 -2.40 -1.87 -6.08
CA SER A 197 -0.95 -2.01 -6.12
C SER A 197 -0.48 -3.31 -5.44
N PRO A 198 0.69 -3.86 -5.80
CA PRO A 198 1.27 -4.99 -5.07
C PRO A 198 1.39 -4.73 -3.57
N SER A 199 1.77 -3.52 -3.17
CA SER A 199 1.91 -3.18 -1.75
C SER A 199 0.59 -3.19 -0.99
N THR A 200 -0.53 -2.85 -1.64
CA THR A 200 -1.88 -2.94 -1.05
C THR A 200 -2.25 -4.39 -0.76
N TRP A 201 -2.00 -5.31 -1.70
CA TRP A 201 -2.26 -6.72 -1.47
C TRP A 201 -1.25 -7.39 -0.54
N LEU A 202 0.01 -6.93 -0.52
CA LEU A 202 1.03 -7.41 0.42
C LEU A 202 0.63 -7.12 1.86
N GLU A 203 0.13 -5.91 2.13
CA GLU A 203 -0.42 -5.53 3.44
C GLU A 203 -1.60 -6.41 3.82
N LYS A 204 -2.59 -6.56 2.94
CA LYS A 204 -3.75 -7.43 3.16
C LYS A 204 -3.33 -8.88 3.43
N PHE A 205 -2.32 -9.36 2.72
CA PHE A 205 -1.76 -10.70 2.90
C PHE A 205 -1.11 -10.83 4.28
N TRP A 206 -0.35 -9.84 4.73
CA TRP A 206 0.21 -9.80 6.08
C TRP A 206 -0.87 -9.83 7.16
N ILE A 207 -1.89 -8.97 7.04
CA ILE A 207 -3.00 -8.91 8.00
C ILE A 207 -3.72 -10.26 8.10
N ALA A 208 -4.05 -10.90 6.97
CA ALA A 208 -4.71 -12.20 6.98
C ALA A 208 -3.82 -13.31 7.59
N GLN A 209 -2.52 -13.32 7.25
CA GLN A 209 -1.57 -14.28 7.83
C GLN A 209 -1.47 -14.10 9.35
N ARG A 210 -1.38 -12.86 9.81
CA ARG A 210 -1.30 -12.55 11.23
C ARG A 210 -2.59 -12.86 11.96
N ALA A 211 -3.74 -12.53 11.40
CA ALA A 211 -5.03 -12.83 12.00
C ALA A 211 -5.23 -14.32 12.28
N GLY A 212 -4.92 -15.18 11.30
CA GLY A 212 -4.99 -16.64 11.48
C GLY A 212 -3.93 -17.21 12.44
N SER A 213 -2.79 -16.54 12.58
CA SER A 213 -1.75 -16.93 13.55
C SER A 213 -2.14 -16.51 14.97
N TYR A 214 -2.62 -15.28 15.14
CA TYR A 214 -3.09 -14.76 16.40
C TYR A 214 -4.29 -15.53 16.94
N SER A 215 -5.24 -15.95 16.09
CA SER A 215 -6.39 -16.73 16.58
C SER A 215 -6.02 -18.11 17.12
N LYS A 216 -4.85 -18.65 16.70
CA LYS A 216 -4.31 -19.92 17.20
C LYS A 216 -3.48 -19.71 18.47
N GLU A 217 -2.69 -18.64 18.50
CA GLU A 217 -1.84 -18.28 19.64
C GLU A 217 -2.67 -17.74 20.82
N PHE A 218 -3.73 -16.99 20.52
CA PHE A 218 -4.65 -16.36 21.46
C PHE A 218 -6.08 -16.80 21.12
N PRO A 219 -6.48 -18.04 21.45
CA PRO A 219 -7.84 -18.49 21.24
C PRO A 219 -8.82 -17.73 22.15
N GLU A 220 -9.98 -17.34 21.61
CA GLU A 220 -11.05 -16.72 22.41
C GLU A 220 -11.56 -17.70 23.47
N GLY A 221 -11.36 -17.34 24.75
CA GLY A 221 -11.88 -18.09 25.90
C GLY A 221 -13.32 -17.70 26.27
N ASN A 222 -13.82 -18.27 27.37
CA ASN A 222 -15.10 -17.86 27.95
C ASN A 222 -14.92 -16.68 28.92
N HIS A 223 -14.75 -15.47 28.39
CA HIS A 223 -14.61 -14.26 29.19
C HIS A 223 -15.70 -13.23 28.86
N PRO A 224 -16.92 -13.36 29.43
CA PRO A 224 -18.07 -12.52 29.08
C PRO A 224 -17.83 -11.03 29.34
N VAL A 225 -17.00 -10.68 30.34
CA VAL A 225 -16.66 -9.28 30.64
C VAL A 225 -15.80 -8.67 29.53
N LEU A 226 -14.68 -9.28 29.14
CA LEU A 226 -13.85 -8.83 28.01
C LEU A 226 -14.62 -8.77 26.70
N LYS A 227 -15.52 -9.72 26.45
CA LYS A 227 -16.41 -9.68 25.28
C LYS A 227 -17.32 -8.46 25.29
N ARG A 228 -17.89 -8.12 26.46
CA ARG A 228 -18.70 -6.91 26.64
C ARG A 228 -17.83 -5.64 26.47
N LEU A 229 -16.66 -5.59 27.10
CA LEU A 229 -15.74 -4.44 27.00
C LEU A 229 -15.24 -4.21 25.57
N SER A 230 -14.93 -5.27 24.82
CA SER A 230 -14.56 -5.18 23.40
C SER A 230 -15.73 -4.63 22.56
N ALA A 231 -16.96 -5.06 22.83
CA ALA A 231 -18.16 -4.51 22.19
C ALA A 231 -18.41 -3.03 22.57
N GLU A 232 -18.15 -2.65 23.83
CA GLU A 232 -18.20 -1.26 24.28
C GLU A 232 -17.13 -0.39 23.60
N LEU A 233 -15.91 -0.89 23.44
CA LEU A 233 -14.83 -0.21 22.71
C LEU A 233 -15.21 0.03 21.24
N MET A 234 -15.91 -0.92 20.61
CA MET A 234 -16.42 -0.78 19.24
C MET A 234 -17.42 0.38 19.06
N THR A 235 -18.02 0.89 20.13
CA THR A 235 -18.88 2.09 20.06
C THR A 235 -18.11 3.36 19.66
N ALA A 236 -16.77 3.34 19.70
CA ALA A 236 -15.93 4.38 19.10
C ALA A 236 -16.27 4.62 17.61
N ASN A 237 -16.79 3.61 16.92
CA ASN A 237 -17.14 3.68 15.50
C ASN A 237 -18.49 4.37 15.25
N ASP A 238 -19.28 4.68 16.28
CA ASP A 238 -20.56 5.35 16.13
C ASP A 238 -20.36 6.82 15.73
N VAL A 239 -20.55 7.10 14.45
CA VAL A 239 -20.40 8.45 13.87
C VAL A 239 -21.53 9.39 14.33
N LYS A 240 -22.68 8.88 14.80
CA LYS A 240 -23.74 9.72 15.38
C LYS A 240 -23.34 10.19 16.77
N ARG A 241 -22.73 9.30 17.57
CA ARG A 241 -22.18 9.63 18.88
C ARG A 241 -20.93 10.51 18.77
N PHE A 242 -20.07 10.24 17.80
CA PHE A 242 -18.79 10.90 17.61
C PHE A 242 -18.63 11.42 16.16
N PRO A 243 -19.18 12.59 15.84
CA PRO A 243 -19.20 13.10 14.46
C PRO A 243 -17.83 13.56 13.94
N GLN A 244 -16.90 13.95 14.82
CA GLN A 244 -15.57 14.43 14.45
C GLN A 244 -14.70 13.31 13.87
N ARG A 245 -13.91 13.62 12.84
CA ARG A 245 -13.12 12.65 12.07
C ARG A 245 -11.60 12.89 12.07
N ASP A 246 -11.16 13.86 12.85
CA ASP A 246 -9.79 14.33 12.96
C ASP A 246 -9.17 13.93 14.30
N GLN A 247 -8.05 14.57 14.66
CA GLN A 247 -7.38 14.34 15.94
C GLN A 247 -8.28 14.69 17.14
N GLU A 248 -9.17 15.67 17.01
CA GLU A 248 -10.16 15.97 18.04
C GLU A 248 -11.14 14.82 18.20
N GLY A 249 -11.57 14.23 17.08
CA GLY A 249 -12.37 13.02 17.07
C GLY A 249 -11.72 11.84 17.79
N TYR A 250 -10.40 11.69 17.70
CA TYR A 250 -9.66 10.69 18.49
C TYR A 250 -9.71 11.02 19.99
N ARG A 251 -9.39 12.27 20.35
CA ARG A 251 -9.33 12.73 21.75
C ARG A 251 -10.65 12.53 22.49
N VAL A 252 -11.76 12.95 21.90
CA VAL A 252 -13.11 12.82 22.50
C VAL A 252 -13.49 11.36 22.71
N ARG A 253 -13.17 10.48 21.74
CA ARG A 253 -13.42 9.04 21.87
C ARG A 253 -12.58 8.42 22.98
N ARG A 254 -11.30 8.77 23.05
CA ARG A 254 -10.39 8.31 24.11
C ARG A 254 -10.94 8.69 25.47
N GLU A 255 -11.31 9.95 25.68
CA GLU A 255 -11.86 10.43 26.95
C GLU A 255 -13.17 9.71 27.31
N ALA A 256 -14.07 9.55 26.34
CA ALA A 256 -15.36 8.89 26.56
C ALA A 256 -15.24 7.37 26.84
N LEU A 257 -14.13 6.74 26.41
CA LEU A 257 -13.89 5.30 26.55
C LEU A 257 -12.75 4.98 27.52
N ASP A 258 -12.21 5.95 28.23
CA ASP A 258 -11.04 5.81 29.10
C ASP A 258 -11.22 4.69 30.13
N SER A 259 -12.36 4.68 30.84
CA SER A 259 -12.68 3.61 31.80
C SER A 259 -12.78 2.22 31.16
N VAL A 260 -13.26 2.12 29.92
CA VAL A 260 -13.34 0.84 29.18
C VAL A 260 -11.93 0.38 28.81
N ILE A 261 -11.12 1.30 28.27
CA ILE A 261 -9.73 1.04 27.87
C ILE A 261 -8.90 0.59 29.08
N GLU A 262 -8.98 1.29 30.21
CA GLU A 262 -8.24 0.94 31.43
C GLU A 262 -8.70 -0.40 32.03
N GLN A 263 -10.00 -0.70 31.97
CA GLN A 263 -10.49 -2.03 32.36
C GLN A 263 -9.92 -3.12 31.45
N ILE A 264 -9.90 -2.93 30.13
CA ILE A 264 -9.31 -3.90 29.20
C ILE A 264 -7.82 -4.08 29.49
N LYS A 265 -7.05 -3.00 29.69
CA LYS A 265 -5.63 -3.05 30.05
C LYS A 265 -5.37 -3.86 31.32
N SER A 266 -6.27 -3.80 32.30
CA SER A 266 -6.12 -4.52 33.58
C SER A 266 -6.11 -6.05 33.44
N TYR A 267 -6.66 -6.59 32.33
CA TYR A 267 -6.60 -8.02 32.02
C TYR A 267 -5.28 -8.46 31.36
N GLY A 268 -4.39 -7.52 31.04
CA GLY A 268 -3.11 -7.83 30.42
C GLY A 268 -3.24 -8.62 29.12
N GLU A 269 -2.51 -9.73 29.00
CA GLU A 269 -2.51 -10.55 27.77
C GLU A 269 -3.82 -11.32 27.54
N ASP A 270 -4.65 -11.52 28.57
CA ASP A 270 -5.96 -12.18 28.42
C ASP A 270 -6.93 -11.35 27.57
N ALA A 271 -6.66 -10.04 27.40
CA ALA A 271 -7.42 -9.16 26.54
C ALA A 271 -7.14 -9.37 25.04
N TYR A 272 -5.98 -9.92 24.67
CA TYR A 272 -5.51 -10.05 23.29
C TYR A 272 -6.51 -10.71 22.32
N PRO A 273 -7.13 -11.86 22.64
CA PRO A 273 -8.13 -12.47 21.74
C PRO A 273 -9.33 -11.58 21.45
N TYR A 274 -9.64 -10.61 22.33
CA TYR A 274 -10.80 -9.73 22.20
C TYR A 274 -10.49 -8.40 21.51
N VAL A 275 -9.23 -7.97 21.48
CA VAL A 275 -8.82 -6.69 20.88
C VAL A 275 -8.06 -6.84 19.55
N LEU A 276 -7.31 -7.92 19.34
CA LEU A 276 -6.61 -8.16 18.07
C LEU A 276 -7.55 -8.18 16.85
N PRO A 277 -8.75 -8.80 16.91
CA PRO A 277 -9.70 -8.75 15.79
C PRO A 277 -10.14 -7.34 15.40
N LEU A 278 -10.06 -6.37 16.33
CA LEU A 278 -10.41 -4.98 16.07
C LEU A 278 -9.35 -4.25 15.23
N ALA A 279 -8.13 -4.79 15.14
CA ALA A 279 -7.02 -4.20 14.39
C ALA A 279 -6.95 -4.64 12.92
N TYR A 280 -7.70 -5.66 12.51
CA TYR A 280 -7.60 -6.21 11.14
C TYR A 280 -8.22 -5.31 10.06
N TYR A 281 -8.96 -4.28 10.48
CA TYR A 281 -9.50 -3.25 9.60
C TYR A 281 -9.41 -1.90 10.31
N PHE A 282 -9.13 -0.87 9.54
CA PHE A 282 -9.07 0.48 10.08
C PHE A 282 -10.46 0.93 10.56
N SER A 283 -10.52 1.26 11.84
CA SER A 283 -11.71 1.81 12.51
C SER A 283 -11.29 2.71 13.67
N TRP A 284 -12.21 3.48 14.23
CA TRP A 284 -11.89 4.28 15.43
C TRP A 284 -11.49 3.38 16.61
N ALA A 285 -12.16 2.23 16.77
CA ALA A 285 -11.82 1.26 17.80
C ALA A 285 -10.41 0.67 17.62
N SER A 286 -9.98 0.45 16.37
CA SER A 286 -8.64 -0.07 16.07
C SER A 286 -7.52 0.81 16.65
N LEU A 287 -7.73 2.12 16.76
CA LEU A 287 -6.73 3.07 17.24
C LEU A 287 -6.36 2.90 18.72
N PHE A 288 -7.20 2.24 19.50
CA PHE A 288 -6.96 1.97 20.93
C PHE A 288 -6.30 0.61 21.17
N VAL A 289 -6.20 -0.24 20.13
CA VAL A 289 -5.56 -1.55 20.27
C VAL A 289 -4.07 -1.43 20.64
N PRO A 290 -3.25 -0.54 20.03
CA PRO A 290 -1.84 -0.45 20.36
C PRO A 290 -1.57 -0.16 21.84
N GLU A 291 -2.33 0.74 22.47
CA GLU A 291 -2.13 1.05 23.90
C GLU A 291 -2.55 -0.09 24.83
N VAL A 292 -3.57 -0.88 24.43
CA VAL A 292 -3.97 -2.09 25.16
C VAL A 292 -2.90 -3.16 25.04
N ILE A 293 -2.39 -3.39 23.83
CA ILE A 293 -1.31 -4.35 23.60
C ILE A 293 -0.06 -3.95 24.36
N ALA A 294 0.30 -2.66 24.38
CA ALA A 294 1.50 -2.15 25.03
C ALA A 294 1.49 -2.28 26.56
N ALA A 295 0.32 -2.21 27.21
CA ALA A 295 0.18 -2.10 28.65
C ALA A 295 0.95 -3.16 29.50
N PRO A 296 0.99 -4.45 29.13
CA PRO A 296 1.76 -5.46 29.86
C PRO A 296 3.29 -5.27 29.77
N GLY A 297 3.79 -4.62 28.71
CA GLY A 297 5.22 -4.42 28.49
C GLY A 297 6.07 -5.70 28.41
N THR A 298 5.48 -6.84 28.02
CA THR A 298 6.15 -8.13 27.87
C THR A 298 6.87 -8.23 26.52
N GLU A 299 7.77 -9.20 26.34
CA GLU A 299 8.37 -9.48 25.03
C GLU A 299 7.30 -9.80 23.98
N ARG A 300 6.23 -10.49 24.40
CA ARG A 300 5.08 -10.83 23.56
C ARG A 300 4.30 -9.57 23.14
N SER A 301 4.11 -8.60 24.02
CA SER A 301 3.49 -7.33 23.64
C SER A 301 4.31 -6.56 22.64
N LEU A 302 5.63 -6.48 22.83
CA LEU A 302 6.55 -5.82 21.90
C LEU A 302 6.55 -6.53 20.53
N ARG A 303 6.52 -7.87 20.50
CA ARG A 303 6.40 -8.63 19.25
C ARG A 303 5.11 -8.30 18.52
N LEU A 304 3.98 -8.25 19.23
CA LEU A 304 2.69 -7.89 18.65
C LEU A 304 2.71 -6.46 18.11
N LEU A 305 3.24 -5.49 18.85
CA LEU A 305 3.38 -4.11 18.36
C LEU A 305 4.24 -4.04 17.09
N ALA A 306 5.35 -4.79 17.04
CA ALA A 306 6.19 -4.85 15.85
C ALA A 306 5.44 -5.42 14.64
N GLU A 307 4.74 -6.55 14.81
CA GLU A 307 3.94 -7.16 13.73
C GLU A 307 2.73 -6.30 13.31
N LEU A 308 2.08 -5.62 14.26
CA LEU A 308 0.95 -4.71 14.02
C LEU A 308 1.40 -3.41 13.35
N SER A 309 2.61 -2.93 13.62
CA SER A 309 3.15 -1.72 12.96
C SER A 309 3.25 -1.85 11.44
N MET A 310 3.28 -3.08 10.93
CA MET A 310 3.30 -3.41 9.51
C MET A 310 1.90 -3.31 8.85
N PHE A 311 0.84 -3.06 9.63
CA PHE A 311 -0.50 -2.77 9.11
C PHE A 311 -0.46 -1.29 8.70
N ARG A 312 -0.47 -0.98 7.39
CA ARG A 312 -0.12 0.34 6.85
C ARG A 312 -1.19 1.42 7.05
N PHE A 313 -1.93 1.33 8.15
CA PHE A 313 -2.80 2.38 8.67
C PHE A 313 -1.92 3.43 9.35
N PRO A 314 -1.67 4.62 8.74
CA PRO A 314 -0.54 5.47 9.13
C PRO A 314 -0.52 5.86 10.61
N PHE A 315 -1.67 6.25 11.15
CA PHE A 315 -1.78 6.65 12.56
C PHE A 315 -1.64 5.43 13.50
N PHE A 316 -2.28 4.31 13.17
CA PHE A 316 -2.21 3.08 13.97
C PHE A 316 -0.80 2.51 14.01
N ALA A 317 -0.13 2.40 12.84
CA ALA A 317 1.25 1.95 12.74
C ALA A 317 2.18 2.83 13.57
N GLN A 318 2.02 4.16 13.49
CA GLN A 318 2.83 5.10 14.27
C GLN A 318 2.65 4.91 15.78
N MET A 319 1.44 4.61 16.26
CA MET A 319 1.21 4.31 17.68
C MET A 319 1.93 3.04 18.12
N CYS A 320 1.91 1.99 17.28
CA CYS A 320 2.69 0.77 17.55
C CYS A 320 4.19 1.05 17.62
N LEU A 321 4.74 1.77 16.64
CA LEU A 321 6.15 2.13 16.58
C LEU A 321 6.58 3.00 17.77
N LYS A 322 5.74 3.96 18.17
CA LYS A 322 5.99 4.81 19.34
C LYS A 322 6.16 3.99 20.61
N HIS A 323 5.31 2.99 20.85
CA HIS A 323 5.46 2.13 22.02
C HIS A 323 6.73 1.26 21.99
N LEU A 324 7.20 0.87 20.79
CA LEU A 324 8.49 0.19 20.64
C LEU A 324 9.67 1.11 20.95
N GLU A 325 9.60 2.39 20.53
CA GLU A 325 10.59 3.41 20.86
C GLU A 325 10.62 3.70 22.37
N GLU A 326 9.45 3.83 23.01
CA GLU A 326 9.33 4.03 24.46
C GLU A 326 9.90 2.84 25.27
N ALA A 327 9.85 1.63 24.72
CA ALA A 327 10.47 0.45 25.34
C ALA A 327 12.01 0.47 25.25
N GLY A 328 12.60 1.36 24.43
CA GLY A 328 14.04 1.54 24.29
C GLY A 328 14.75 0.26 23.85
N GLU A 329 15.96 0.03 24.36
CA GLU A 329 16.80 -1.13 23.99
C GLU A 329 16.10 -2.49 24.15
N ARG A 330 15.08 -2.60 25.02
CA ARG A 330 14.30 -3.83 25.19
C ARG A 330 13.54 -4.25 23.92
N SER A 331 13.21 -3.32 23.03
CA SER A 331 12.52 -3.64 21.77
C SER A 331 13.47 -4.07 20.66
N VAL A 332 14.76 -3.76 20.75
CA VAL A 332 15.77 -4.04 19.70
C VAL A 332 15.88 -5.54 19.35
N PRO A 333 16.06 -6.47 20.31
CA PRO A 333 16.15 -7.89 19.98
C PRO A 333 14.83 -8.44 19.39
N ILE A 334 13.69 -7.89 19.83
CA ILE A 334 12.37 -8.27 19.31
C ILE A 334 12.20 -7.77 17.87
N ILE A 335 12.63 -6.55 17.58
CA ILE A 335 12.64 -5.99 16.23
C ILE A 335 13.54 -6.82 15.31
N ARG A 336 14.74 -7.21 15.77
CA ARG A 336 15.63 -8.12 15.04
C ARG A 336 14.90 -9.40 14.64
N GLN A 337 14.24 -10.06 15.60
CA GLN A 337 13.50 -11.30 15.34
C GLN A 337 12.42 -11.11 14.26
N VAL A 338 11.65 -10.02 14.33
CA VAL A 338 10.60 -9.73 13.34
C VAL A 338 11.20 -9.40 11.97
N ILE A 339 12.32 -8.67 11.93
CA ILE A 339 13.05 -8.36 10.69
C ILE A 339 13.59 -9.63 10.03
N GLU A 340 14.18 -10.56 10.78
CA GLU A 340 14.75 -11.79 10.24
C GLU A 340 13.68 -12.80 9.79
N SER A 341 12.50 -12.76 10.43
CA SER A 341 11.34 -13.58 10.05
C SER A 341 10.65 -13.08 8.78
N HIS A 342 9.80 -13.87 8.13
CA HIS A 342 8.83 -13.34 7.13
C HIS A 342 9.41 -12.46 6.00
N LYS A 343 10.53 -12.85 5.38
CA LYS A 343 11.23 -12.07 4.33
C LYS A 343 10.36 -11.60 3.15
N ALA A 344 9.29 -12.33 2.82
CA ALA A 344 8.34 -11.91 1.80
C ALA A 344 7.66 -10.55 2.08
N PHE A 345 7.72 -10.07 3.33
CA PHE A 345 7.07 -8.84 3.81
C PHE A 345 8.06 -7.74 4.18
N ASP A 346 9.33 -7.82 3.77
CA ASP A 346 10.37 -6.85 4.16
C ASP A 346 10.02 -5.41 3.79
N GLU A 347 9.26 -5.20 2.71
CA GLU A 347 8.74 -3.88 2.32
C GLU A 347 7.82 -3.23 3.37
N LEU A 348 7.20 -4.04 4.25
CA LEU A 348 6.31 -3.54 5.31
C LEU A 348 7.07 -3.19 6.61
N LYS A 349 8.34 -3.58 6.73
CA LYS A 349 9.12 -3.47 7.98
C LYS A 349 9.86 -2.15 8.13
N VAL A 350 9.68 -1.22 7.19
CA VAL A 350 10.40 0.06 7.17
C VAL A 350 10.19 0.90 8.42
N GLY A 351 9.01 0.80 9.06
CA GLY A 351 8.75 1.42 10.35
C GLY A 351 9.69 0.92 11.45
N LEU A 352 9.94 -0.39 11.51
CA LEU A 352 10.84 -1.00 12.48
C LEU A 352 12.29 -0.57 12.28
N ILE A 353 12.71 -0.42 11.01
CA ILE A 353 14.03 0.12 10.66
C ILE A 353 14.19 1.55 11.18
N LEU A 354 13.15 2.38 11.09
CA LEU A 354 13.17 3.73 11.64
C LEU A 354 13.26 3.73 13.18
N VAL A 355 12.60 2.79 13.86
CA VAL A 355 12.70 2.61 15.32
C VAL A 355 14.13 2.27 15.72
N LEU A 356 14.81 1.37 15.00
CA LEU A 356 16.23 1.07 15.23
C LEU A 356 17.13 2.29 15.01
N GLY A 357 16.76 3.19 14.09
CA GLY A 357 17.46 4.46 13.90
C GLY A 357 17.25 5.46 15.05
N ASN A 358 16.12 5.37 15.75
CA ASN A 358 15.77 6.25 16.88
C ASN A 358 16.33 5.73 18.22
N ILE A 359 16.45 4.41 18.38
CA ILE A 359 17.07 3.78 19.56
C ILE A 359 18.57 3.62 19.25
N VAL A 360 19.39 4.60 19.63
CA VAL A 360 20.82 4.59 19.32
C VAL A 360 21.59 3.73 20.35
N CYS A 361 21.93 2.50 19.97
CA CYS A 361 22.76 1.59 20.74
C CYS A 361 23.58 0.67 19.81
N ASP A 362 24.56 -0.07 20.36
CA ASP A 362 25.45 -0.93 19.57
C ASP A 362 24.68 -2.03 18.82
N GLU A 363 23.65 -2.62 19.45
CA GLU A 363 22.85 -3.68 18.84
C GLU A 363 22.01 -3.17 17.67
N SER A 364 21.34 -2.01 17.82
CA SER A 364 20.55 -1.42 16.73
C SER A 364 21.45 -0.97 15.57
N PHE A 365 22.64 -0.44 15.86
CA PHE A 365 23.64 -0.13 14.85
C PHE A 365 24.06 -1.39 14.08
N SER A 366 24.37 -2.48 14.79
CA SER A 366 24.74 -3.76 14.19
C SER A 366 23.65 -4.30 13.25
N ILE A 367 22.38 -4.28 13.67
CA ILE A 367 21.25 -4.70 12.85
C ILE A 367 21.16 -3.85 11.57
N LEU A 368 21.26 -2.52 11.71
CA LEU A 368 21.16 -1.62 10.57
C LEU A 368 22.32 -1.83 9.58
N VAL A 369 23.54 -2.04 10.08
CA VAL A 369 24.70 -2.39 9.25
C VAL A 369 24.45 -3.68 8.47
N GLU A 370 23.96 -4.74 9.11
CA GLU A 370 23.62 -6.00 8.43
C GLU A 370 22.59 -5.79 7.32
N LEU A 371 21.58 -4.95 7.56
CA LEU A 371 20.52 -4.65 6.58
C LEU A 371 20.99 -3.81 5.38
N THR A 372 22.20 -3.23 5.40
CA THR A 372 22.76 -2.57 4.21
C THR A 372 23.02 -3.56 3.06
N GLU A 373 23.14 -4.84 3.37
CA GLU A 373 23.33 -5.93 2.38
C GLU A 373 22.00 -6.46 1.81
N HIS A 374 20.85 -5.91 2.24
CA HIS A 374 19.54 -6.38 1.79
C HIS A 374 19.36 -6.26 0.26
N GLU A 375 18.70 -7.25 -0.36
CA GLU A 375 18.53 -7.31 -1.82
C GLU A 375 17.61 -6.20 -2.35
N ASN A 376 16.54 -5.88 -1.61
CA ASN A 376 15.58 -4.85 -1.99
C ASN A 376 16.14 -3.43 -1.76
N PRO A 377 16.36 -2.62 -2.81
CA PRO A 377 16.89 -1.25 -2.69
C PRO A 377 15.98 -0.32 -1.88
N TYR A 378 14.66 -0.57 -1.86
CA TYR A 378 13.71 0.20 -1.07
C TYR A 378 14.03 0.10 0.42
N VAL A 379 14.29 -1.12 0.92
CA VAL A 379 14.66 -1.39 2.31
C VAL A 379 16.00 -0.71 2.63
N VAL A 380 17.01 -0.87 1.79
CA VAL A 380 18.34 -0.29 1.99
C VAL A 380 18.30 1.24 2.07
N ASN A 381 17.42 1.91 1.32
CA ASN A 381 17.25 3.36 1.44
C ASN A 381 16.76 3.78 2.83
N TRP A 382 15.83 3.03 3.44
CA TRP A 382 15.37 3.29 4.81
C TRP A 382 16.45 2.99 5.85
N VAL A 383 17.24 1.94 5.62
CA VAL A 383 18.41 1.61 6.46
C VAL A 383 19.42 2.74 6.44
N ALA A 384 19.72 3.30 5.28
CA ALA A 384 20.64 4.43 5.15
C ALA A 384 20.15 5.66 5.93
N GLN A 385 18.85 5.96 5.86
CA GLN A 385 18.25 7.02 6.66
C GLN A 385 18.35 6.74 8.17
N ALA A 386 18.10 5.51 8.60
CA ALA A 386 18.18 5.11 10.00
C ALA A 386 19.62 5.17 10.53
N LEU A 387 20.62 4.73 9.76
CA LEU A 387 22.04 4.87 10.10
C LEU A 387 22.47 6.34 10.19
N GLY A 388 21.91 7.23 9.36
CA GLY A 388 22.15 8.68 9.46
C GLY A 388 21.80 9.25 10.84
N LYS A 389 20.73 8.73 11.48
CA LYS A 389 20.31 9.15 12.83
C LYS A 389 21.27 8.74 13.94
N HIS A 390 22.03 7.67 13.74
CA HIS A 390 23.07 7.25 14.70
C HIS A 390 24.26 8.21 14.74
N GLN A 391 24.45 9.03 13.68
CA GLN A 391 25.59 9.95 13.55
C GLN A 391 26.95 9.27 13.79
N ASN A 392 27.04 7.98 13.46
CA ASN A 392 28.24 7.16 13.66
C ASN A 392 29.01 7.01 12.33
N PRO A 393 30.21 7.60 12.19
CA PRO A 393 31.01 7.50 10.97
C PRO A 393 31.39 6.07 10.56
N ALA A 394 31.33 5.10 11.48
CA ALA A 394 31.56 3.69 11.17
C ALA A 394 30.54 3.12 10.16
N ALA A 395 29.40 3.78 9.95
CA ALA A 395 28.44 3.40 8.92
C ALA A 395 28.93 3.64 7.48
N LEU A 396 29.88 4.55 7.27
CA LEU A 396 30.29 5.03 5.94
C LEU A 396 30.74 3.90 4.99
N PRO A 397 31.64 2.97 5.38
CA PRO A 397 32.08 1.91 4.47
C PRO A 397 30.94 0.99 4.01
N TYR A 398 29.97 0.73 4.89
CA TYR A 398 28.80 -0.10 4.57
C TYR A 398 27.84 0.61 3.61
N LEU A 399 27.61 1.91 3.81
CA LEU A 399 26.77 2.71 2.91
C LEU A 399 27.41 2.90 1.54
N GLU A 400 28.74 3.09 1.47
CA GLU A 400 29.47 3.16 0.21
C GLU A 400 29.39 1.85 -0.57
N LYS A 401 29.60 0.71 0.11
CA LYS A 401 29.43 -0.62 -0.48
C LYS A 401 28.01 -0.85 -0.98
N ALA A 402 26.99 -0.48 -0.20
CA ALA A 402 25.59 -0.57 -0.60
C ALA A 402 25.28 0.30 -1.82
N ARG A 403 25.82 1.53 -1.88
CA ARG A 403 25.70 2.43 -3.03
C ARG A 403 26.34 1.85 -4.28
N GLU A 404 27.55 1.29 -4.18
CA GLU A 404 28.22 0.64 -5.32
C GLU A 404 27.42 -0.55 -5.86
N ARG A 405 26.85 -1.37 -4.97
CA ARG A 405 26.02 -2.52 -5.32
C ARG A 405 24.71 -2.12 -6.01
N LEU A 406 24.05 -1.07 -5.53
CA LEU A 406 22.71 -0.66 -5.99
C LEU A 406 22.73 0.41 -7.10
N GLY A 407 23.89 1.03 -7.36
CA GLY A 407 24.08 2.09 -8.35
C GLY A 407 23.58 3.47 -7.91
N GLU A 408 23.81 4.48 -8.76
CA GLU A 408 23.53 5.91 -8.49
C GLU A 408 22.04 6.23 -8.25
N LEU A 409 21.12 5.36 -8.68
CA LEU A 409 19.67 5.54 -8.50
C LEU A 409 19.18 5.19 -7.08
N SER A 410 20.06 4.63 -6.24
CA SER A 410 19.76 4.44 -4.83
C SER A 410 19.76 5.81 -4.14
N LYS A 411 18.67 6.18 -3.45
CA LYS A 411 18.55 7.47 -2.73
C LYS A 411 19.51 7.57 -1.52
N ILE A 412 20.48 6.66 -1.43
CA ILE A 412 21.51 6.51 -0.40
C ILE A 412 22.48 7.69 -0.38
N ALA A 413 22.68 8.37 -1.51
CA ALA A 413 23.59 9.52 -1.62
C ALA A 413 23.25 10.69 -0.67
N GLY A 414 21.97 10.82 -0.26
CA GLY A 414 21.56 11.81 0.75
C GLY A 414 22.15 11.51 2.14
N ALA A 415 21.97 10.28 2.62
CA ALA A 415 22.44 9.85 3.93
C ALA A 415 23.99 9.91 4.05
N ILE A 416 24.72 9.61 2.97
CA ILE A 416 26.18 9.73 2.95
C ILE A 416 26.62 11.18 3.16
N ARG A 417 25.94 12.16 2.54
CA ARG A 417 26.29 13.58 2.70
C ARG A 417 26.07 14.06 4.14
N GLU A 418 24.95 13.71 4.75
CA GLU A 418 24.64 14.09 6.14
C GLU A 418 25.70 13.56 7.14
N LEU A 419 26.21 12.34 6.93
CA LEU A 419 27.27 11.75 7.76
C LEU A 419 28.67 12.33 7.51
N VAL A 420 28.91 12.90 6.32
CA VAL A 420 30.19 13.55 5.98
C VAL A 420 30.23 14.99 6.47
N GLU A 421 29.08 15.68 6.51
CA GLU A 421 28.92 17.06 6.97
C GLU A 421 28.96 17.22 8.50
N THR A 422 28.83 16.13 9.26
CA THR A 422 28.94 16.11 10.74
C THR A 422 30.39 16.11 11.25
N ARG A 423 31.37 16.39 10.38
CA ARG A 423 32.80 16.49 10.70
C ARG A 423 33.23 17.84 11.26
#